data_AF-D5AAR5-F1
#
_entry.id   AF-D5AAR5-F1
#
_cell.length_a   1.000
_cell.length_b   1.000
_cell.length_c   1.000
_cell.angle_alpha   90.00
_cell.angle_beta   90.00
_cell.angle_gamma   90.00
#
_symmetry.space_group_name_H-M   'P 1'
#
loop_
_entity.id
_entity.type
_entity.pdbx_description
1 polymer ?
#
loop_
_entity_poly.entity_id
_entity_poly.type
_entity_poly.pdbx_seq_one_letter_code
_entity_poly.pdbx_strand_id
1 'polypeptide(L)'
;MDVHQRWHPIAELVAPGEDADQVYAISWAPNIGRPYELIAIASNKGVSIWHIELDSSTNEKPLLNRVALLSGHHGEVWQLDWDMGGMTLATSGSDGVVRLWQSNTSGVWQEVAVIESS
;
A
#
# COMPACT_ATOMS: atom_id res chain seq x y z
N MET A 1 18.22 -21.19 -27.82
CA MET A 1 16.77 -20.93 -27.84
C MET A 1 16.42 -20.39 -26.48
N ASP A 2 16.33 -19.07 -26.39
CA ASP A 2 16.15 -18.33 -25.14
C ASP A 2 14.74 -18.54 -24.57
N VAL A 3 14.66 -19.30 -23.48
CA VAL A 3 13.45 -19.46 -22.66
C VAL A 3 13.57 -18.65 -21.36
N HIS A 4 14.50 -17.70 -21.31
CA HIS A 4 14.73 -16.93 -20.09
C HIS A 4 13.86 -15.68 -20.08
N GLN A 5 13.05 -15.59 -19.02
CA GLN A 5 12.37 -14.39 -18.52
C GLN A 5 11.09 -13.98 -19.24
N ARG A 6 10.05 -14.80 -19.11
CA ARG A 6 8.67 -14.33 -19.25
C ARG A 6 8.17 -13.85 -17.91
N TRP A 7 7.75 -12.59 -17.86
CA TRP A 7 7.01 -12.04 -16.73
C TRP A 7 5.62 -12.67 -16.71
N HIS A 8 5.24 -13.24 -15.58
CA HIS A 8 3.90 -13.78 -15.36
C HIS A 8 3.24 -13.00 -14.24
N PRO A 9 1.96 -12.61 -14.39
CA PRO A 9 1.23 -12.01 -13.28
C PRO A 9 1.06 -13.07 -12.18
N ILE A 10 1.48 -12.72 -10.96
CA ILE A 10 1.41 -13.64 -9.80
C ILE A 10 0.25 -13.31 -8.86
N ALA A 11 -0.28 -12.09 -8.90
CA ALA A 11 -1.31 -11.64 -7.98
C ALA A 11 -2.07 -10.41 -8.54
N GLU A 12 -3.29 -10.21 -8.04
CA GLU A 12 -4.10 -9.01 -8.23
C GLU A 12 -4.59 -8.53 -6.85
N LEU A 13 -4.37 -7.24 -6.53
CA LEU A 13 -4.69 -6.66 -5.23
C LEU A 13 -6.08 -6.01 -5.27
N VAL A 14 -7.11 -6.85 -5.16
CA VAL A 14 -8.52 -6.43 -5.10
C VAL A 14 -9.19 -7.14 -3.93
N ALA A 15 -9.93 -6.40 -3.11
CA ALA A 15 -10.57 -6.97 -1.94
C ALA A 15 -11.73 -7.90 -2.33
N PRO A 16 -11.99 -9.00 -1.60
CA PRO A 16 -13.06 -9.93 -1.95
C PRO A 16 -14.43 -9.24 -2.03
N GLY A 17 -15.10 -9.36 -3.18
CA GLY A 17 -16.42 -8.79 -3.41
C GLY A 17 -16.44 -7.29 -3.74
N GLU A 18 -15.28 -6.67 -3.97
CA GLU A 18 -15.16 -5.31 -4.48
C GLU A 18 -14.74 -5.30 -5.96
N ASP A 19 -15.24 -4.31 -6.69
CA ASP A 19 -14.73 -4.00 -8.02
C ASP A 19 -13.40 -3.22 -7.93
N ALA A 20 -12.56 -3.36 -8.96
CA ALA A 20 -11.32 -2.62 -9.08
C ALA A 20 -11.59 -1.13 -9.33
N ASP A 21 -10.92 -0.27 -8.57
CA ASP A 21 -10.94 1.18 -8.75
C ASP A 21 -9.74 1.67 -9.56
N GLN A 22 -9.82 2.91 -10.04
CA GLN A 22 -8.65 3.59 -10.59
C GLN A 22 -7.55 3.70 -9.53
N VAL A 23 -6.33 3.32 -9.92
CA VAL A 23 -5.13 3.45 -9.10
C VAL A 23 -4.36 4.69 -9.54
N TYR A 24 -4.14 5.61 -8.60
CA TYR A 24 -3.43 6.87 -8.85
C TYR A 24 -1.93 6.75 -8.55
N ALA A 25 -1.59 6.03 -7.48
CA ALA A 25 -0.21 5.84 -7.05
C ALA A 25 -0.07 4.52 -6.28
N ILE A 26 1.15 3.96 -6.32
CA ILE A 26 1.55 2.81 -5.51
C ILE A 26 2.90 3.07 -4.87
N SER A 27 3.15 2.50 -3.69
CA SER A 27 4.46 2.54 -3.05
C SER A 27 4.72 1.31 -2.18
N TRP A 28 5.85 0.65 -2.39
CA TRP A 28 6.32 -0.46 -1.56
C TRP A 28 7.00 0.06 -0.30
N ALA A 29 6.65 -0.47 0.87
CA ALA A 29 7.34 -0.15 2.11
C ALA A 29 8.72 -0.82 2.15
N PRO A 30 9.80 -0.15 2.59
CA PRO A 30 11.10 -0.77 2.76
C PRO A 30 11.05 -1.96 3.73
N ASN A 31 11.27 -3.19 3.24
CA ASN A 31 11.22 -4.40 4.04
C ASN A 31 12.53 -4.64 4.82
N ILE A 32 12.69 -3.97 5.95
CA ILE A 32 13.80 -4.22 6.87
C ILE A 32 13.35 -5.23 7.93
N GLY A 33 13.62 -6.51 7.67
CA GLY A 33 13.46 -7.59 8.65
C GLY A 33 12.03 -8.08 8.88
N ARG A 34 11.07 -7.74 8.01
CA ARG A 34 9.72 -8.32 8.06
C ARG A 34 9.67 -9.59 7.19
N PRO A 35 8.92 -10.62 7.60
CA PRO A 35 8.72 -11.82 6.78
C PRO A 35 7.71 -11.60 5.64
N TYR A 36 7.30 -10.34 5.44
CA TYR A 36 6.26 -9.96 4.51
C TYR A 36 6.49 -8.57 3.94
N GLU A 37 5.78 -8.31 2.85
CA GLU A 37 5.84 -7.05 2.12
C GLU A 37 4.59 -6.21 2.40
N LEU A 38 4.77 -4.88 2.36
CA LEU A 38 3.66 -3.93 2.42
C LEU A 38 3.64 -3.08 1.16
N ILE A 39 2.45 -2.94 0.56
CA ILE A 39 2.20 -2.00 -0.53
C ILE A 39 1.09 -1.03 -0.13
N ALA A 40 1.34 0.26 -0.28
CA ALA A 40 0.31 1.29 -0.26
C ALA A 40 -0.21 1.52 -1.68
N ILE A 41 -1.54 1.60 -1.83
CA ILE A 41 -2.22 1.88 -3.11
C ILE A 41 -3.21 3.00 -2.88
N ALA A 42 -3.05 4.10 -3.61
CA ALA A 42 -4.02 5.19 -3.66
C ALA A 42 -5.07 4.93 -4.74
N SER A 43 -6.34 4.99 -4.35
CA SER A 43 -7.49 4.84 -5.24
C SER A 43 -8.58 5.86 -4.91
N ASN A 44 -9.70 5.78 -5.64
CA ASN A 44 -10.90 6.58 -5.36
C ASN A 44 -11.44 6.42 -3.92
N LYS A 45 -11.14 5.29 -3.26
CA LYS A 45 -11.63 4.99 -1.90
C LYS A 45 -10.70 5.49 -0.79
N GLY A 46 -9.55 6.07 -1.14
CA GLY A 46 -8.50 6.46 -0.21
C GLY A 46 -7.22 5.66 -0.44
N VAL A 47 -6.40 5.48 0.61
CA VAL A 47 -5.15 4.74 0.52
C VAL A 47 -5.29 3.39 1.20
N SER A 48 -5.18 2.29 0.45
CA SER A 48 -5.20 0.94 1.01
C SER A 48 -3.79 0.43 1.29
N ILE A 49 -3.62 -0.29 2.41
CA ILE A 49 -2.37 -0.96 2.77
C ILE A 49 -2.56 -2.46 2.62
N TRP A 50 -1.68 -3.09 1.85
CA TRP A 50 -1.73 -4.51 1.52
C TRP A 50 -0.54 -5.24 2.09
N HIS A 51 -0.83 -6.29 2.84
CA HIS A 51 0.11 -7.29 3.32
C HIS A 51 0.24 -8.40 2.28
N ILE A 52 1.48 -8.70 1.87
CA ILE A 52 1.79 -9.70 0.86
C ILE A 52 2.81 -10.68 1.44
N GLU A 53 2.40 -11.93 1.58
CA GLU A 53 3.29 -13.03 1.92
C GLU A 53 3.70 -13.76 0.64
N LEU A 54 4.98 -13.63 0.29
CA LEU A 54 5.60 -14.28 -0.86
C LEU A 54 6.33 -15.54 -0.38
N ASP A 55 5.64 -16.67 -0.34
CA ASP A 55 6.35 -17.94 -0.18
C ASP A 55 7.02 -18.32 -1.49
N SER A 56 8.32 -18.03 -1.59
CA SER A 56 9.12 -18.38 -2.77
C SER A 56 9.45 -19.87 -2.85
N SER A 57 9.16 -20.64 -1.81
CA SER A 57 9.45 -22.08 -1.73
C SER A 57 8.32 -22.94 -2.28
N THR A 58 7.10 -22.40 -2.35
CA THR A 58 5.93 -23.09 -2.89
C THR A 58 5.53 -22.47 -4.24
N ASN A 59 4.96 -23.28 -5.13
CA ASN A 59 4.34 -22.80 -6.37
C ASN A 59 2.92 -22.25 -6.12
N GLU A 60 2.62 -21.88 -4.87
CA GLU A 60 1.31 -21.41 -4.46
C GLU A 60 1.17 -19.92 -4.77
N LYS A 61 -0.08 -19.47 -4.91
CA LYS A 61 -0.36 -18.04 -5.08
C LYS A 61 0.00 -17.31 -3.79
N PRO A 62 0.54 -16.08 -3.88
CA PRO A 62 0.83 -15.29 -2.68
C PRO A 62 -0.43 -15.02 -1.87
N LEU A 63 -0.28 -14.97 -0.55
CA LEU A 63 -1.37 -14.57 0.34
C LEU A 63 -1.42 -13.05 0.40
N LEU A 64 -2.58 -12.49 0.05
CA LEU A 64 -2.82 -11.05 -0.06
C LEU A 64 -3.89 -10.66 0.95
N ASN A 65 -3.59 -9.69 1.82
CA ASN A 65 -4.56 -9.19 2.79
C ASN A 65 -4.54 -7.66 2.85
N ARG A 66 -5.69 -7.02 2.67
CA ARG A 66 -5.83 -5.57 2.88
C ARG A 66 -5.95 -5.30 4.37
N VAL A 67 -4.89 -4.79 4.98
CA VAL A 67 -4.79 -4.57 6.44
C VAL A 67 -5.27 -3.18 6.88
N ALA A 68 -5.37 -2.23 5.96
CA ALA A 68 -5.96 -0.93 6.24
C ALA A 68 -6.59 -0.28 5.00
N LEU A 69 -7.58 0.57 5.24
CA LEU A 69 -8.09 1.58 4.31
C LEU A 69 -8.04 2.93 5.02
N LEU A 70 -7.14 3.79 4.56
CA LEU A 70 -6.84 5.10 5.14
C LEU A 70 -7.71 6.15 4.44
N SER A 71 -8.74 6.56 5.15
CA SER A 71 -9.71 7.56 4.70
C SER A 71 -9.45 8.88 5.41
N GLY A 72 -9.45 9.98 4.66
CA GLY A 72 -9.23 11.32 5.23
C GLY A 72 -8.93 12.37 4.18
N HIS A 73 -8.29 11.98 3.07
CA HIS A 73 -8.12 12.88 1.94
C HIS A 73 -9.45 13.24 1.30
N HIS A 74 -9.66 14.52 1.02
CA HIS A 74 -10.84 15.03 0.30
C HIS A 74 -10.53 15.22 -1.18
N GLY A 75 -10.17 14.13 -1.84
CA GLY A 75 -9.78 14.15 -3.24
C GLY A 75 -8.78 13.05 -3.61
N GLU A 76 -8.25 13.13 -4.81
CA GLU A 76 -7.33 12.14 -5.37
C GLU A 76 -5.97 12.22 -4.65
N VAL A 77 -5.44 11.06 -4.23
CA VAL A 77 -4.10 10.95 -3.67
C VAL A 77 -3.15 10.49 -4.77
N TRP A 78 -2.15 11.29 -5.09
CA TRP A 78 -1.21 11.01 -6.18
C TRP A 78 0.22 10.74 -5.72
N GLN A 79 0.52 10.91 -4.44
CA GLN A 79 1.85 10.63 -3.90
C GLN A 79 1.78 9.90 -2.56
N LEU A 80 2.64 8.90 -2.44
CA LEU A 80 2.77 7.98 -1.32
C LEU A 80 4.26 7.79 -1.05
N ASP A 81 4.73 8.06 0.17
CA ASP A 81 6.14 7.89 0.52
C ASP A 81 6.29 7.25 1.91
N TRP A 82 6.98 6.13 1.96
CA TRP A 82 7.22 5.39 3.20
C TRP A 82 8.48 5.89 3.87
N ASP A 83 8.48 5.92 5.21
CA ASP A 83 9.73 6.07 5.95
C ASP A 83 10.64 4.85 5.74
N MET A 84 11.92 4.98 6.09
CA MET A 84 12.88 3.88 5.94
C MET A 84 12.55 2.67 6.81
N GLY A 85 11.81 2.84 7.91
CA GLY A 85 11.33 1.75 8.75
C GLY A 85 10.14 0.99 8.16
N GLY A 86 9.43 1.57 7.19
CA GLY A 86 8.16 1.05 6.69
C GLY A 86 7.04 1.04 7.75
N MET A 87 7.13 1.92 8.76
CA MET A 87 6.15 2.06 9.84
C MET A 87 5.26 3.29 9.65
N THR A 88 5.75 4.28 8.92
CA THR A 88 5.06 5.53 8.65
C THR A 88 4.94 5.76 7.14
N LEU A 89 3.76 6.20 6.72
CA LEU A 89 3.46 6.55 5.34
C LEU A 89 3.03 8.02 5.28
N ALA A 90 3.66 8.80 4.43
CA ALA A 90 3.22 10.13 4.05
C ALA A 90 2.38 10.07 2.76
N THR A 91 1.26 10.79 2.73
CA THR A 91 0.36 10.84 1.57
C THR A 91 -0.02 12.27 1.25
N SER A 92 -0.16 12.61 -0.03
CA SER A 92 -0.61 13.94 -0.47
C SER A 92 -1.50 13.86 -1.71
N GLY A 93 -2.44 14.81 -1.82
CA GLY A 93 -3.46 14.80 -2.87
C GLY A 93 -4.03 16.18 -3.21
N SER A 94 -5.17 16.18 -3.90
CA SER A 94 -5.84 17.41 -4.39
C SER A 94 -6.45 18.27 -3.31
N ASP A 95 -6.55 17.76 -2.10
CA ASP A 95 -7.06 18.51 -0.96
C ASP A 95 -6.04 19.50 -0.39
N GLY A 96 -4.80 19.53 -0.91
CA GLY A 96 -3.76 20.45 -0.44
C GLY A 96 -3.19 20.07 0.94
N VAL A 97 -3.42 18.83 1.36
CA VAL A 97 -3.01 18.31 2.65
C VAL A 97 -1.97 17.21 2.46
N VAL A 98 -0.99 17.16 3.36
CA VAL A 98 -0.13 16.00 3.60
C VAL A 98 -0.60 15.31 4.87
N ARG A 99 -0.89 14.01 4.80
CA ARG A 99 -1.26 13.19 5.95
C ARG A 99 -0.14 12.21 6.27
N LEU A 100 0.15 12.04 7.56
CA LEU A 100 1.05 11.00 8.05
C LEU A 100 0.25 9.91 8.72
N TRP A 101 0.50 8.68 8.32
CA TRP A 101 -0.14 7.48 8.84
C TRP A 101 0.90 6.59 9.50
N GLN A 102 0.59 6.04 10.66
CA GLN A 102 1.51 5.14 11.36
C GLN A 102 0.78 3.87 11.81
N SER A 103 1.45 2.73 11.70
CA SER A 103 0.99 1.47 12.28
C SER A 103 1.47 1.35 13.72
N ASN A 104 0.59 1.00 14.65
CA ASN A 104 0.98 0.66 16.02
C ASN A 104 1.48 -0.79 16.13
N THR A 105 1.93 -1.19 17.33
CA THR A 105 2.45 -2.54 17.59
C THR A 105 1.44 -3.67 17.34
N SER A 106 0.15 -3.34 17.24
CA SER A 106 -0.93 -4.29 16.95
C SER A 106 -1.31 -4.33 15.46
N GLY A 107 -0.56 -3.64 14.59
CA GLY A 107 -0.82 -3.57 13.15
C GLY A 107 -1.95 -2.63 12.76
N VAL A 108 -2.49 -1.85 13.71
CA VAL A 108 -3.58 -0.90 13.43
C VAL A 108 -2.99 0.40 12.92
N TRP A 109 -3.49 0.85 11.78
CA TRP A 109 -3.09 2.09 11.12
C TRP A 109 -3.92 3.29 11.58
N GLN A 110 -3.26 4.40 11.87
CA GLN A 110 -3.89 5.64 12.32
C GLN A 110 -3.26 6.86 11.68
N GLU A 111 -4.05 7.90 11.49
CA GLU A 111 -3.54 9.24 11.18
C GLU A 111 -2.86 9.82 12.41
N VAL A 112 -1.59 10.20 12.27
CA VAL A 112 -0.79 10.79 13.36
C VAL A 112 -0.50 12.27 13.15
N ALA A 113 -0.62 12.77 11.92
CA ALA A 113 -0.49 14.18 11.62
C ALA A 113 -1.22 14.58 10.33
N VAL A 114 -1.63 15.84 10.29
CA VAL A 114 -2.20 16.53 9.13
C VAL A 114 -1.43 17.84 8.95
N ILE A 115 -0.90 18.06 7.75
CA ILE A 115 -0.07 19.22 7.42
C ILE A 115 -0.70 19.90 6.20
N GLU A 116 -1.14 21.13 6.35
CA GLU A 116 -1.76 21.91 5.28
C GLU A 116 -0.69 22.72 4.54
N SER A 117 -0.79 22.84 3.22
CA SER A 117 -0.02 23.82 2.46
C SER A 117 -0.61 25.21 2.75
N SER A 118 0.13 26.04 3.48
CA SER A 118 -0.23 27.41 3.89
C SER A 118 -0.75 28.31 2.77
#